data_AF-A0A528KQA8-F1
#
_entry.id   AF-A0A528KQA8-F1
#
_cell.length_a   1.000
_cell.length_b   1.000
_cell.length_c   1.000
_cell.angle_alpha   90.00
_cell.angle_beta   90.00
_cell.angle_gamma   90.00
#
_symmetry.space_group_name_H-M   'P 1'
#
loop_
_entity.id
_entity.type
_entity.pdbx_description
1 polymer ?
#
loop_
_entity_poly.entity_id
_entity_poly.type
_entity_poly.pdbx_seq_one_letter_code
_entity_poly.pdbx_strand_id
1 'polypeptide(L)'
;MSDNNPYSGAFGGNGGQYAQTVQYGGGDRPKVSLGEAPAAADLIKDTTTATFAADVIQESRRQPVLVDFWAPWCGPCKQLTPQLEKAVQAAGGKVKLVKMNIDDHPSIAGQLGIQSIPAVIAFKDGQPVDGFMGAIPESQINQFIQKVGGKGGGAPQIADALAAAAEARTAGDVQTAADIYDAILEQAPETLEAIAGLGEILFDAGDAEGAEAVLARAPEDKKDAPALAALRAKMTLAAEAAALGNPAEFERRLAANPADHQARFDLAMIQNARGDRNAAADNLLSIVKADRSWNDDGARAQLLKLFEAWGMTDEATLAARRKLSSLLFS
;
A
#
# COMPACT_ATOMS: atom_id res chain seq x y z
N MET A 1 22.62 -9.32 -56.61
CA MET A 1 22.41 -9.22 -55.16
C MET A 1 21.13 -9.96 -54.86
N SER A 2 21.16 -10.73 -53.77
CA SER A 2 20.38 -11.93 -53.50
C SER A 2 18.86 -11.77 -53.56
N ASP A 3 18.23 -12.77 -54.18
CA ASP A 3 16.85 -13.19 -53.99
C ASP A 3 16.57 -13.51 -52.52
N ASN A 4 15.39 -13.18 -52.00
CA ASN A 4 14.27 -14.13 -51.89
C ASN A 4 13.23 -13.61 -50.88
N ASN A 5 12.08 -13.18 -51.40
CA ASN A 5 10.90 -12.74 -50.66
C ASN A 5 9.92 -13.92 -50.55
N PRO A 6 9.61 -14.47 -49.36
CA PRO A 6 8.83 -15.70 -49.25
C PRO A 6 7.30 -15.53 -49.16
N TYR A 7 6.73 -14.37 -49.50
CA TYR A 7 5.28 -14.13 -49.37
C TYR A 7 4.54 -13.99 -50.69
N SER A 8 4.59 -15.01 -51.57
CA SER A 8 3.68 -15.09 -52.72
C SER A 8 3.26 -16.52 -53.08
N GLY A 9 1.96 -16.81 -52.95
CA GLY A 9 1.26 -18.00 -53.47
C GLY A 9 0.29 -18.58 -52.44
N ALA A 10 -1.01 -18.23 -52.42
CA ALA A 10 -2.12 -18.54 -53.34
C ALA A 10 -2.91 -19.82 -52.97
N PHE A 11 -4.22 -19.63 -52.86
CA PHE A 11 -5.30 -20.46 -52.32
C PHE A 11 -5.55 -21.81 -53.03
N GLY A 12 -6.11 -22.79 -52.29
CA GLY A 12 -7.02 -23.80 -52.87
C GLY A 12 -7.14 -25.17 -52.17
N GLY A 13 -8.14 -25.31 -51.28
CA GLY A 13 -9.04 -26.47 -51.06
C GLY A 13 -8.53 -27.92 -50.99
N ASN A 14 -8.81 -28.62 -49.88
CA ASN A 14 -9.82 -29.70 -49.79
C ASN A 14 -9.78 -30.35 -48.38
N GLY A 15 -10.93 -30.77 -47.88
CA GLY A 15 -11.17 -31.17 -46.50
C GLY A 15 -10.53 -32.50 -46.07
N GLY A 16 -10.39 -32.62 -44.75
CA GLY A 16 -10.00 -33.83 -44.04
C GLY A 16 -10.24 -33.64 -42.55
N GLN A 17 -11.29 -34.29 -42.03
CA GLN A 17 -11.63 -34.31 -40.62
C GLN A 17 -10.51 -34.97 -39.80
N TYR A 18 -9.94 -34.24 -38.83
CA TYR A 18 -9.33 -34.85 -37.64
C TYR A 18 -9.66 -33.98 -36.43
N ALA A 19 -10.70 -34.37 -35.72
CA ALA A 19 -10.96 -33.92 -34.36
C ALA A 19 -9.86 -34.49 -33.45
N GLN A 20 -9.07 -33.62 -32.82
CA GLN A 20 -8.23 -34.00 -31.70
C GLN A 20 -8.83 -33.44 -30.42
N THR A 21 -9.49 -34.34 -29.69
CA THR A 21 -9.84 -34.20 -28.28
C THR A 21 -8.56 -34.11 -27.44
N VAL A 22 -8.34 -32.96 -26.80
CA VAL A 22 -7.27 -32.80 -25.80
C VAL A 22 -7.81 -33.22 -24.44
N GLN A 23 -7.23 -34.29 -23.92
CA GLN A 23 -7.54 -34.91 -22.63
C GLN A 23 -6.73 -34.22 -21.53
N TYR A 24 -7.40 -33.62 -20.54
CA TYR A 24 -6.75 -32.93 -19.42
C TYR A 24 -6.19 -33.97 -18.43
N GLY A 25 -4.88 -34.17 -18.45
CA GLY A 25 -4.15 -34.93 -17.44
C GLY A 25 -4.08 -34.14 -16.13
N GLY A 26 -4.58 -34.73 -15.04
CA GLY A 26 -4.41 -34.22 -13.69
C GLY A 26 -2.94 -34.25 -13.28
N GLY A 27 -2.38 -33.07 -13.04
CA GLY A 27 -1.08 -32.88 -12.41
C GLY A 27 -1.21 -31.74 -11.41
N ASP A 28 -0.83 -32.00 -10.17
CA ASP A 28 -0.83 -31.05 -9.06
C ASP A 28 -0.17 -29.73 -9.46
N ARG A 29 -0.95 -28.65 -9.37
CA ARG A 29 -0.41 -27.29 -9.46
C ARG A 29 0.37 -27.01 -8.18
N PRO A 30 1.62 -26.50 -8.23
CA PRO A 30 2.28 -26.01 -7.04
C PRO A 30 1.46 -24.84 -6.48
N LYS A 31 1.00 -24.98 -5.24
CA LYS A 31 0.37 -23.91 -4.47
C LYS A 31 1.42 -22.83 -4.23
N VAL A 32 1.24 -21.67 -4.85
CA VAL A 32 2.01 -20.47 -4.48
C VAL A 32 1.53 -20.05 -3.10
N SER A 33 2.38 -20.25 -2.10
CA SER A 33 2.15 -19.77 -0.73
C SER A 33 2.25 -18.24 -0.76
N LEU A 34 1.13 -17.58 -0.46
CA LEU A 34 1.10 -16.15 -0.19
C LEU A 34 1.53 -15.95 1.27
N GLY A 35 2.54 -15.11 1.47
CA GLY A 35 2.88 -14.57 2.79
C GLY A 35 3.76 -15.48 3.63
N GLU A 36 5.05 -15.51 3.31
CA GLU A 36 6.09 -15.77 4.31
C GLU A 36 7.04 -14.57 4.25
N ALA A 37 7.40 -14.04 5.44
CA ALA A 37 8.47 -13.06 5.57
C ALA A 37 9.70 -13.52 4.77
N PRO A 38 10.51 -12.62 4.17
CA PRO A 38 11.66 -13.05 3.40
C PRO A 38 12.49 -14.00 4.27
N ALA A 39 12.54 -15.26 3.86
CA ALA A 39 13.24 -16.29 4.60
C ALA A 39 14.68 -15.82 4.81
N ALA A 40 15.27 -16.16 5.97
CA ALA A 40 16.65 -15.80 6.32
C ALA A 40 17.69 -16.13 5.23
N ALA A 41 17.34 -16.98 4.26
CA ALA A 41 18.13 -17.32 3.07
C ALA A 41 18.26 -16.18 2.04
N ASP A 42 17.44 -15.13 2.07
CA ASP A 42 17.48 -14.07 1.04
C ASP A 42 18.36 -12.85 1.43
N LEU A 43 18.87 -12.83 2.67
CA LEU A 43 19.73 -11.73 3.16
C LEU A 43 21.22 -11.97 2.92
N ILE A 44 21.63 -13.21 2.67
CA ILE A 44 23.03 -13.60 2.49
C ILE A 44 23.13 -14.42 1.22
N LYS A 45 24.00 -14.03 0.30
CA LYS A 45 24.25 -14.80 -0.93
C LYS A 45 25.70 -14.71 -1.39
N ASP A 46 26.12 -15.70 -2.17
CA ASP A 46 27.36 -15.61 -2.95
C ASP A 46 27.10 -14.91 -4.30
N THR A 47 28.10 -14.22 -4.82
CA THR A 47 28.05 -13.55 -6.13
C THR A 47 29.24 -13.92 -7.00
N THR A 48 29.13 -13.58 -8.28
CA THR A 48 30.16 -13.77 -9.29
C THR A 48 30.45 -12.45 -10.00
N THR A 49 31.54 -12.37 -10.76
CA THR A 49 31.77 -11.21 -11.65
C THR A 49 30.57 -10.92 -12.56
N ALA A 50 29.87 -11.95 -13.05
CA ALA A 50 28.74 -11.80 -13.96
C ALA A 50 27.46 -11.29 -13.27
N THR A 51 27.23 -11.68 -12.01
CA THR A 51 26.01 -11.33 -11.27
C THR A 51 26.17 -10.12 -10.34
N PHE A 52 27.41 -9.63 -10.13
CA PHE A 52 27.72 -8.51 -9.25
C PHE A 52 26.85 -7.27 -9.50
N ALA A 53 26.62 -6.93 -10.77
CA ALA A 53 25.79 -5.77 -11.12
C ALA A 53 24.35 -5.90 -10.62
N ALA A 54 23.75 -7.09 -10.70
CA ALA A 54 22.41 -7.34 -10.17
C ALA A 54 22.43 -7.45 -8.64
N ASP A 55 23.36 -8.25 -8.11
CA ASP A 55 23.41 -8.64 -6.71
C ASP A 55 23.83 -7.52 -5.77
N VAL A 56 24.64 -6.58 -6.26
CA VAL A 56 25.22 -5.48 -5.48
C VAL A 56 24.75 -4.14 -6.00
N ILE A 57 25.01 -3.81 -7.27
CA ILE A 57 24.77 -2.45 -7.78
C ILE A 57 23.27 -2.14 -7.84
N GLN A 58 22.47 -3.01 -8.44
CA GLN A 58 21.01 -2.82 -8.52
C GLN A 58 20.35 -2.97 -7.15
N GLU A 59 20.75 -3.98 -6.38
CA GLU A 59 20.20 -4.21 -5.04
C GLU A 59 20.51 -3.07 -4.06
N SER A 60 21.69 -2.45 -4.16
CA SER A 60 22.10 -1.31 -3.32
C SER A 60 21.22 -0.06 -3.46
N ARG A 61 20.39 0.01 -4.51
CA ARG A 61 19.36 1.06 -4.69
C ARG A 61 18.09 0.81 -3.87
N ARG A 62 17.91 -0.41 -3.36
CA ARG A 62 16.77 -0.81 -2.52
C ARG A 62 17.15 -0.81 -1.04
N GLN A 63 18.31 -1.38 -0.73
CA GLN A 63 18.86 -1.48 0.62
C GLN A 63 20.38 -1.54 0.54
N PRO A 64 21.14 -1.04 1.52
CA PRO A 64 22.60 -1.14 1.49
C PRO A 64 23.10 -2.59 1.39
N VAL A 65 24.11 -2.82 0.56
CA VAL A 65 24.70 -4.14 0.34
C VAL A 65 26.14 -4.15 0.85
N LEU A 66 26.44 -5.04 1.77
CA LEU A 66 27.80 -5.33 2.22
C LEU A 66 28.39 -6.42 1.33
N VAL A 67 29.56 -6.17 0.76
CA VAL A 67 30.30 -7.17 -0.02
C VAL A 67 31.50 -7.66 0.78
N ASP A 68 31.50 -8.93 1.20
CA ASP A 68 32.62 -9.64 1.83
C ASP A 68 33.53 -10.25 0.76
N PHE A 69 34.71 -9.65 0.58
CA PHE A 69 35.75 -10.14 -0.32
C PHE A 69 36.65 -11.12 0.44
N TRP A 70 36.58 -12.40 0.06
CA TRP A 70 37.21 -13.49 0.80
C TRP A 70 37.90 -14.50 -0.14
N ALA A 71 38.65 -15.44 0.44
CA ALA A 71 39.20 -16.60 -0.26
C ALA A 71 39.32 -17.83 0.68
N PRO A 72 39.29 -19.08 0.18
CA PRO A 72 39.31 -20.29 1.02
C PRO A 72 40.56 -20.48 1.89
N TRP A 73 41.69 -19.94 1.44
CA TRP A 73 42.98 -19.99 2.14
C TRP A 73 43.12 -18.87 3.19
N CYS A 74 42.21 -17.90 3.21
CA CYS A 74 42.25 -16.78 4.14
C CYS A 74 41.78 -17.19 5.54
N GLY A 75 42.74 -17.38 6.45
CA GLY A 75 42.46 -17.69 7.87
C GLY A 75 41.57 -16.66 8.58
N PRO A 76 41.88 -15.34 8.51
CA PRO A 76 41.05 -14.31 9.15
C PRO A 76 39.62 -14.22 8.57
N CYS A 77 39.43 -14.49 7.27
CA CYS A 77 38.11 -14.50 6.64
C CYS A 77 37.19 -15.55 7.29
N LYS A 78 37.72 -16.73 7.61
CA LYS A 78 36.97 -17.79 8.31
C LYS A 78 36.46 -17.38 9.70
N GLN A 79 37.07 -16.37 10.32
CA GLN A 79 36.60 -15.80 11.59
C GLN A 79 35.58 -14.68 11.38
N LEU A 80 35.78 -13.85 10.34
CA LEU A 80 34.95 -12.68 10.06
C LEU A 80 33.61 -13.05 9.43
N THR A 81 33.60 -13.90 8.40
CA THR A 81 32.39 -14.22 7.62
C THR A 81 31.23 -14.72 8.50
N PRO A 82 31.43 -15.65 9.46
CA PRO A 82 30.33 -16.08 10.34
C PRO A 82 29.78 -14.96 11.23
N GLN A 83 30.63 -14.01 11.64
CA GLN A 83 30.19 -12.87 12.45
C GLN A 83 29.39 -11.87 11.61
N LEU A 84 29.80 -11.63 10.36
CA LEU A 84 29.04 -10.83 9.40
C LEU A 84 27.67 -11.45 9.14
N GLU A 85 27.62 -12.75 8.82
CA GLU A 85 26.35 -13.45 8.55
C GLU A 85 25.39 -13.33 9.73
N LYS A 86 25.87 -13.56 10.95
CA LYS A 86 25.09 -13.41 12.19
C LYS A 86 24.59 -11.98 12.38
N ALA A 87 25.46 -10.99 12.21
CA ALA A 87 25.11 -9.59 12.42
C ALA A 87 24.10 -9.07 11.38
N VAL A 88 24.22 -9.50 10.12
CA VAL A 88 23.28 -9.16 9.04
C VAL A 88 21.92 -9.82 9.25
N GLN A 89 21.88 -11.08 9.68
CA GLN A 89 20.64 -11.73 10.09
C GLN A 89 19.96 -10.98 11.25
N ALA A 90 20.72 -10.61 12.27
CA ALA A 90 20.23 -9.82 13.40
C ALA A 90 19.72 -8.42 12.99
N ALA A 91 20.24 -7.87 11.89
CA ALA A 91 19.82 -6.59 11.35
C ALA A 91 18.48 -6.66 10.60
N GLY A 92 17.92 -7.84 10.36
CA GLY A 92 16.54 -8.02 9.89
C GLY A 92 16.22 -7.35 8.55
N GLY A 93 17.18 -7.32 7.61
CA GLY A 93 16.99 -6.70 6.30
C GLY A 93 17.30 -5.20 6.22
N LYS A 94 17.97 -4.62 7.23
CA LYS A 94 18.55 -3.27 7.11
C LYS A 94 19.73 -3.21 6.14
N VAL A 95 20.39 -4.35 5.95
CA VAL A 95 21.48 -4.53 4.99
C VAL A 95 21.41 -5.94 4.41
N LYS A 96 21.95 -6.13 3.21
CA LYS A 96 22.18 -7.46 2.62
C LYS A 96 23.67 -7.79 2.64
N LEU A 97 24.02 -9.06 2.80
CA LEU A 97 25.39 -9.55 2.67
C LEU A 97 25.56 -10.28 1.34
N VAL A 98 26.58 -9.89 0.60
CA VAL A 98 27.02 -10.56 -0.62
C VAL A 98 28.46 -11.00 -0.43
N LYS A 99 28.75 -12.27 -0.67
CA LYS A 99 30.09 -12.84 -0.54
C LYS A 99 30.70 -13.02 -1.92
N MET A 100 31.95 -12.58 -2.10
CA MET A 100 32.66 -12.72 -3.36
C MET A 100 34.02 -13.38 -3.13
N ASN A 101 34.19 -14.58 -3.69
CA ASN A 101 35.48 -15.25 -3.70
C ASN A 101 36.41 -14.58 -4.71
N ILE A 102 37.51 -13.99 -4.24
CA ILE A 102 38.44 -13.27 -5.11
C ILE A 102 39.36 -14.21 -5.92
N ASP A 103 39.51 -15.48 -5.53
CA ASP A 103 40.25 -16.47 -6.33
C ASP A 103 39.51 -16.76 -7.64
N ASP A 104 38.18 -16.91 -7.56
CA ASP A 104 37.32 -17.22 -8.71
C ASP A 104 36.96 -15.96 -9.51
N HIS A 105 36.86 -14.81 -8.83
CA HIS A 105 36.36 -13.55 -9.39
C HIS A 105 37.26 -12.33 -9.09
N PRO A 106 38.54 -12.32 -9.51
CA PRO A 106 39.52 -11.31 -9.08
C PRO A 106 39.28 -9.90 -9.65
N SER A 107 38.58 -9.79 -10.79
CA SER A 107 38.47 -8.53 -11.54
C SER A 107 37.81 -7.39 -10.77
N ILE A 108 36.73 -7.67 -10.05
CA ILE A 108 35.97 -6.66 -9.29
C ILE A 108 36.79 -6.16 -8.09
N ALA A 109 37.46 -7.07 -7.38
CA ALA A 109 38.34 -6.69 -6.26
C ALA A 109 39.48 -5.77 -6.73
N GLY A 110 40.08 -6.09 -7.88
CA GLY A 110 41.11 -5.25 -8.51
C GLY A 110 40.60 -3.86 -8.91
N GLN A 111 39.39 -3.77 -9.48
CA GLN A 111 38.78 -2.48 -9.86
C GLN A 111 38.48 -1.59 -8.65
N LEU A 112 38.12 -2.18 -7.51
CA LEU A 112 37.88 -1.48 -6.26
C LEU A 112 39.18 -1.16 -5.48
N GLY A 113 40.34 -1.55 -6.01
CA GLY A 113 41.63 -1.29 -5.37
C GLY A 113 41.90 -2.14 -4.12
N ILE A 114 41.24 -3.30 -3.98
CA ILE A 114 41.41 -4.18 -2.83
C ILE A 114 42.74 -4.92 -2.95
N GLN A 115 43.67 -4.63 -2.04
CA GLN A 115 45.03 -5.19 -2.05
C GLN A 115 45.25 -6.32 -1.04
N SER A 116 44.35 -6.48 -0.07
CA SER A 116 44.41 -7.55 0.93
C SER A 116 43.01 -7.95 1.38
N ILE A 117 42.89 -9.19 1.84
CA ILE A 117 41.65 -9.77 2.36
C ILE A 117 41.82 -10.25 3.81
N PRO A 118 40.75 -10.29 4.62
CA PRO A 118 39.37 -9.92 4.28
C PRO A 118 39.20 -8.42 4.06
N ALA A 119 38.28 -8.06 3.15
CA ALA A 119 37.85 -6.68 2.96
C ALA A 119 36.32 -6.68 2.84
N VAL A 120 35.66 -5.71 3.46
CA VAL A 120 34.22 -5.53 3.38
C VAL A 120 33.91 -4.14 2.88
N ILE A 121 33.20 -4.03 1.77
CA ILE A 121 32.80 -2.76 1.18
C ILE A 121 31.28 -2.64 1.19
N ALA A 122 30.77 -1.53 1.70
CA ALA A 122 29.36 -1.19 1.66
C ALA A 122 29.01 -0.44 0.38
N PHE A 123 27.94 -0.86 -0.29
CA PHE A 123 27.37 -0.21 -1.45
C PHE A 123 25.99 0.35 -1.11
N LYS A 124 25.73 1.58 -1.57
CA LYS A 124 24.42 2.23 -1.50
C LYS A 124 24.22 3.06 -2.77
N ASP A 125 23.02 3.01 -3.33
CA ASP A 125 22.64 3.72 -4.56
C ASP A 125 23.58 3.45 -5.75
N GLY A 126 24.10 2.23 -5.82
CA GLY A 126 25.04 1.78 -6.86
C GLY A 126 26.48 2.24 -6.68
N GLN A 127 26.84 2.85 -5.55
CA GLN A 127 28.18 3.38 -5.27
C GLN A 127 28.77 2.79 -3.99
N PRO A 128 30.09 2.60 -3.91
CA PRO A 128 30.75 2.27 -2.64
C PRO A 128 30.71 3.48 -1.70
N VAL A 129 30.23 3.28 -0.47
CA VAL A 129 30.02 4.37 0.50
C VAL A 129 30.90 4.28 1.75
N ASP A 130 31.33 3.09 2.13
CA ASP A 130 32.21 2.86 3.27
C ASP A 130 32.83 1.46 3.19
N GLY A 131 33.82 1.17 4.02
CA GLY A 131 34.39 -0.17 4.08
C GLY A 131 35.48 -0.31 5.13
N PHE A 132 35.86 -1.55 5.41
CA PHE A 132 36.98 -1.87 6.27
C PHE A 132 37.80 -3.03 5.71
N MET A 133 39.06 -3.11 6.15
CA MET A 133 39.99 -4.16 5.78
C MET A 133 40.50 -4.86 7.03
N GLY A 134 40.69 -6.17 6.95
CA GLY A 134 41.07 -7.02 8.08
C GLY A 134 39.87 -7.51 8.91
N ALA A 135 40.15 -8.45 9.81
CA ALA A 135 39.15 -8.95 10.75
C ALA A 135 39.00 -7.96 11.91
N ILE A 136 37.76 -7.54 12.17
CA ILE A 136 37.39 -6.62 13.25
C ILE A 136 36.47 -7.33 14.27
N PRO A 137 36.37 -6.85 15.53
CA PRO A 137 35.47 -7.42 16.52
C PRO A 137 33.98 -7.28 16.13
N GLU A 138 33.14 -8.22 16.59
CA GLU A 138 31.68 -8.22 16.38
C GLU A 138 31.01 -6.88 16.74
N SER A 139 31.47 -6.20 17.80
CA SER A 139 30.95 -4.88 18.18
C SER A 139 31.19 -3.82 17.11
N GLN A 140 32.34 -3.85 16.43
CA GLN A 140 32.64 -2.95 15.32
C GLN A 140 31.86 -3.32 14.06
N ILE A 141 31.60 -4.62 13.82
CA ILE A 141 30.71 -5.07 12.74
C ILE A 141 29.30 -4.50 12.94
N ASN A 142 28.78 -4.61 14.16
CA ASN A 142 27.46 -4.08 14.50
C ASN A 142 27.40 -2.55 14.32
N GLN A 143 28.43 -1.82 14.75
CA GLN A 143 28.53 -0.37 14.54
C GLN A 143 28.59 -0.01 13.05
N PHE A 144 29.35 -0.77 12.26
CA PHE A 144 29.44 -0.59 10.81
C PHE A 144 28.09 -0.82 10.13
N ILE A 145 27.39 -1.91 10.48
CA ILE A 145 26.04 -2.21 9.97
C ILE A 145 25.04 -1.12 10.36
N GLN A 146 25.10 -0.62 11.60
CA GLN A 146 24.24 0.49 12.04
C GLN A 146 24.52 1.78 11.27
N LYS A 147 25.81 2.10 11.04
CA LYS A 147 26.23 3.27 10.27
C LYS A 147 25.76 3.19 8.81
N VAL A 148 25.96 2.05 8.17
CA VAL A 148 25.66 1.84 6.75
C VAL A 148 24.17 1.62 6.50
N GLY A 149 23.52 0.82 7.34
CA GLY A 149 22.08 0.55 7.28
C GLY A 149 21.21 1.77 7.60
N GLY A 150 21.80 2.80 8.21
CA GLY A 150 21.14 4.07 8.53
C GLY A 150 19.86 3.91 9.35
N LYS A 151 19.09 5.01 9.45
CA LYS A 151 17.67 5.01 9.83
C LYS A 151 16.74 4.82 8.62
N GLY A 152 17.27 4.39 7.46
CA GLY A 152 16.56 4.45 6.18
C GLY A 152 17.01 3.36 5.21
N GLY A 153 16.08 2.46 4.91
CA GLY A 153 16.14 1.34 3.97
C GLY A 153 15.20 0.22 4.43
N GLY A 154 13.98 0.04 3.96
CA GLY A 154 13.22 0.70 2.90
C GLY A 154 11.97 -0.09 2.47
N ALA A 155 11.87 -1.39 2.79
CA ALA A 155 10.64 -2.18 2.57
C ALA A 155 10.12 -2.89 3.84
N PRO A 156 10.98 -3.57 4.65
CA PRO A 156 10.52 -4.15 5.91
C PRO A 156 10.12 -3.06 6.93
N GLN A 157 10.92 -1.99 7.03
CA GLN A 157 10.64 -0.87 7.94
C GLN A 157 9.38 -0.08 7.58
N ILE A 158 9.03 0.04 6.28
CA ILE A 158 7.79 0.74 5.89
C ILE A 158 6.58 -0.12 6.21
N ALA A 159 6.62 -1.42 5.91
CA ALA A 159 5.53 -2.33 6.26
C ALA A 159 5.31 -2.39 7.78
N ASP A 160 6.38 -2.50 8.57
CA ASP A 160 6.31 -2.49 10.03
C ASP A 160 5.83 -1.13 10.58
N ALA A 161 6.29 -0.01 9.99
CA ALA A 161 5.82 1.32 10.36
C ALA A 161 4.34 1.54 10.00
N LEU A 162 3.87 1.04 8.84
CA LEU A 162 2.46 1.09 8.47
C LEU A 162 1.60 0.28 9.45
N ALA A 163 2.07 -0.89 9.86
CA ALA A 163 1.41 -1.71 10.87
C ALA A 163 1.36 -1.00 12.23
N ALA A 164 2.46 -0.40 12.67
CA ALA A 164 2.53 0.38 13.91
C ALA A 164 1.62 1.63 13.88
N ALA A 165 1.55 2.33 12.76
CA ALA A 165 0.62 3.46 12.57
C ALA A 165 -0.84 3.00 12.65
N ALA A 166 -1.18 1.87 12.02
CA ALA A 166 -2.52 1.30 12.09
C ALA A 166 -2.91 0.85 13.52
N GLU A 167 -1.97 0.29 14.27
CA GLU A 167 -2.16 -0.06 15.68
C GLU A 167 -2.38 1.18 16.54
N ALA A 168 -1.54 2.22 16.38
CA ALA A 168 -1.69 3.50 17.07
C ALA A 168 -3.05 4.14 16.81
N ARG A 169 -3.52 4.15 15.56
CA ARG A 169 -4.88 4.60 15.22
C ARG A 169 -5.97 3.79 15.91
N THR A 170 -5.84 2.47 15.92
CA THR A 170 -6.81 1.57 16.57
C THR A 170 -6.85 1.79 18.08
N ALA A 171 -5.70 2.12 18.69
CA ALA A 171 -5.59 2.49 20.10
C ALA A 171 -6.09 3.92 20.41
N GLY A 172 -6.48 4.70 19.40
CA GLY A 172 -6.88 6.10 19.55
C GLY A 172 -5.72 7.08 19.72
N ASP A 173 -4.47 6.63 19.58
CA ASP A 173 -3.27 7.47 19.60
C ASP A 173 -3.01 8.07 18.21
N VAL A 174 -3.84 9.06 17.88
CA VAL A 174 -3.83 9.73 16.57
C VAL A 174 -2.52 10.49 16.32
N GLN A 175 -1.91 11.07 17.36
CA GLN A 175 -0.67 11.83 17.22
C GLN A 175 0.49 10.90 16.84
N THR A 176 0.66 9.79 17.55
CA THR A 176 1.70 8.81 17.23
C THR A 176 1.51 8.25 15.82
N ALA A 177 0.27 7.97 15.41
CA ALA A 177 -0.01 7.52 14.05
C ALA A 177 0.40 8.55 12.99
N ALA A 178 0.09 9.83 13.19
CA ALA A 178 0.46 10.91 12.28
C ALA A 178 2.00 11.02 12.14
N ASP A 179 2.71 11.04 13.28
CA ASP A 179 4.18 11.11 13.30
C ASP A 179 4.83 9.93 12.54
N ILE A 180 4.26 8.73 12.67
CA ILE A 180 4.74 7.54 11.95
C ILE A 180 4.47 7.66 10.44
N TYR A 181 3.28 8.11 10.03
CA TYR A 181 3.00 8.31 8.60
C TYR A 181 3.88 9.39 7.99
N ASP A 182 4.13 10.49 8.69
CA ASP A 182 5.06 11.54 8.23
C ASP A 182 6.47 10.97 8.07
N ALA A 183 6.98 10.21 9.04
CA ALA A 183 8.28 9.57 8.94
C ALA A 183 8.37 8.56 7.77
N ILE A 184 7.29 7.85 7.45
CA ILE A 184 7.20 7.00 6.26
C ILE A 184 7.28 7.85 5.00
N LEU A 185 6.53 8.95 4.94
CA LEU A 185 6.43 9.82 3.77
C LEU A 185 7.69 10.66 3.54
N GLU A 186 8.51 10.90 4.57
CA GLU A 186 9.86 11.46 4.42
C GLU A 186 10.80 10.50 3.68
N GLN A 187 10.68 9.19 3.94
CA GLN A 187 11.53 8.16 3.35
C GLN A 187 11.01 7.68 1.98
N ALA A 188 9.69 7.55 1.86
CA ALA A 188 8.99 7.07 0.68
C ALA A 188 7.74 7.93 0.44
N PRO A 189 7.91 9.09 -0.24
CA PRO A 189 6.86 10.09 -0.45
C PRO A 189 5.62 9.59 -1.20
N GLU A 190 5.76 8.48 -1.93
CA GLU A 190 4.71 7.90 -2.77
C GLU A 190 4.00 6.69 -2.14
N THR A 191 4.23 6.43 -0.84
CA THR A 191 3.56 5.35 -0.10
C THR A 191 2.08 5.65 0.07
N LEU A 192 1.24 5.04 -0.77
CA LEU A 192 -0.19 5.36 -0.86
C LEU A 192 -0.95 5.12 0.45
N GLU A 193 -0.58 4.08 1.19
CA GLU A 193 -1.16 3.73 2.49
C GLU A 193 -0.87 4.81 3.54
N ALA A 194 0.33 5.39 3.51
CA ALA A 194 0.70 6.48 4.42
C ALA A 194 0.04 7.80 4.01
N ILE A 195 -0.09 8.08 2.70
CA ILE A 195 -0.86 9.22 2.18
C ILE A 195 -2.33 9.11 2.63
N ALA A 196 -2.95 7.95 2.44
CA ALA A 196 -4.33 7.70 2.86
C ALA A 196 -4.51 7.86 4.38
N GLY A 197 -3.60 7.25 5.15
CA GLY A 197 -3.65 7.26 6.61
C GLY A 197 -3.52 8.65 7.21
N LEU A 198 -2.53 9.43 6.76
CA LEU A 198 -2.33 10.80 7.21
C LEU A 198 -3.47 11.73 6.75
N GLY A 199 -3.91 11.59 5.49
CA GLY A 199 -5.04 12.36 4.97
C GLY A 199 -6.33 12.10 5.75
N GLU A 200 -6.57 10.86 6.18
CA GLU A 200 -7.73 10.53 7.00
C GLU A 200 -7.64 11.14 8.41
N ILE A 201 -6.45 11.13 9.03
CA ILE A 201 -6.21 11.80 10.32
C ILE A 201 -6.50 13.29 10.23
N LEU A 202 -5.98 13.98 9.20
CA LEU A 202 -6.21 15.41 8.99
C LEU A 202 -7.69 15.70 8.76
N PHE A 203 -8.34 14.90 7.93
CA PHE A 203 -9.76 15.06 7.65
C PHE A 203 -10.62 14.87 8.89
N ASP A 204 -10.34 13.85 9.71
CA ASP A 204 -11.05 13.60 10.97
C ASP A 204 -10.79 14.68 12.02
N ALA A 205 -9.64 15.35 11.95
CA ALA A 205 -9.34 16.54 12.75
C ALA A 205 -10.04 17.81 12.25
N GLY A 206 -10.78 17.74 11.14
CA GLY A 206 -11.48 18.87 10.51
C GLY A 206 -10.63 19.68 9.54
N ASP A 207 -9.39 19.27 9.27
CA ASP A 207 -8.50 19.90 8.31
C ASP A 207 -8.67 19.28 6.91
N ALA A 208 -9.76 19.66 6.24
CA ALA A 208 -10.05 19.18 4.90
C ALA A 208 -9.06 19.68 3.84
N GLU A 209 -8.49 20.88 4.04
CA GLU A 209 -7.50 21.45 3.13
C GLU A 209 -6.17 20.69 3.23
N GLY A 210 -5.71 20.40 4.46
CA GLY A 210 -4.55 19.55 4.70
C GLY A 210 -4.72 18.14 4.16
N ALA A 211 -5.89 17.52 4.34
CA ALA A 211 -6.18 16.21 3.79
C ALA A 211 -6.07 16.17 2.25
N GLU A 212 -6.59 17.19 1.56
CA GLU A 212 -6.48 17.32 0.10
C GLU A 212 -5.03 17.53 -0.34
N ALA A 213 -4.28 18.37 0.38
CA ALA A 213 -2.87 18.62 0.10
C ALA A 213 -2.03 17.33 0.23
N VAL A 214 -2.33 16.48 1.22
CA VAL A 214 -1.68 15.17 1.37
C VAL A 214 -2.05 14.24 0.21
N LEU A 215 -3.33 14.15 -0.16
CA LEU A 215 -3.78 13.34 -1.30
C LEU A 215 -3.14 13.75 -2.63
N ALA A 216 -2.87 15.04 -2.82
CA ALA A 216 -2.21 15.58 -4.01
C ALA A 216 -0.75 15.13 -4.16
N ARG A 217 -0.14 14.56 -3.12
CA ARG A 217 1.22 13.98 -3.18
C ARG A 217 1.26 12.63 -3.90
N ALA A 218 0.12 11.98 -4.10
CA ALA A 218 0.06 10.69 -4.78
C ALA A 218 0.46 10.83 -6.27
N PRO A 219 1.22 9.86 -6.82
CA PRO A 219 1.55 9.85 -8.25
C PRO A 219 0.29 9.90 -9.14
N GLU A 220 0.37 10.63 -10.25
CA GLU A 220 -0.75 10.84 -11.20
C GLU A 220 -1.35 9.51 -11.69
N ASP A 221 -0.51 8.51 -11.95
CA ASP A 221 -0.89 7.17 -12.42
C ASP A 221 -1.53 6.29 -11.32
N LYS A 222 -1.47 6.72 -10.07
CA LYS A 222 -2.02 6.01 -8.90
C LYS A 222 -3.10 6.80 -8.16
N LYS A 223 -3.60 7.89 -8.76
CA LYS A 223 -4.67 8.69 -8.16
C LYS A 223 -5.88 7.85 -7.80
N ASP A 224 -6.29 6.92 -8.65
CA ASP A 224 -7.47 6.08 -8.43
C ASP A 224 -7.19 4.80 -7.61
N ALA A 225 -6.04 4.71 -6.94
CA ALA A 225 -5.71 3.56 -6.14
C ALA A 225 -6.76 3.31 -5.04
N PRO A 226 -7.15 2.04 -4.79
CA PRO A 226 -8.15 1.70 -3.77
C PRO A 226 -7.85 2.30 -2.38
N ALA A 227 -6.56 2.39 -2.01
CA ALA A 227 -6.12 2.98 -0.75
C ALA A 227 -6.56 4.45 -0.58
N LEU A 228 -6.61 5.23 -1.67
CA LEU A 228 -6.99 6.65 -1.65
C LEU A 228 -8.48 6.88 -1.91
N ALA A 229 -9.13 5.93 -2.59
CA ALA A 229 -10.53 6.05 -3.01
C ALA A 229 -11.50 6.21 -1.83
N ALA A 230 -11.27 5.49 -0.74
CA ALA A 230 -12.12 5.56 0.45
C ALA A 230 -12.12 6.96 1.09
N LEU A 231 -10.93 7.57 1.24
CA LEU A 231 -10.80 8.92 1.79
C LEU A 231 -11.47 9.96 0.88
N ARG A 232 -11.24 9.90 -0.44
CA ARG A 232 -11.90 10.82 -1.38
C ARG A 232 -13.41 10.73 -1.35
N ALA A 233 -13.96 9.52 -1.28
CA ALA A 233 -15.39 9.31 -1.16
C ALA A 233 -15.96 9.95 0.12
N LYS A 234 -15.26 9.77 1.25
CA LYS A 234 -15.60 10.38 2.54
C LYS A 234 -15.58 11.92 2.47
N MET A 235 -14.53 12.49 1.89
CA MET A 235 -14.39 13.94 1.70
C MET A 235 -15.47 14.51 0.77
N THR A 236 -15.76 13.82 -0.34
CA THR A 236 -16.82 14.23 -1.28
C THR A 236 -18.18 14.27 -0.61
N LEU A 237 -18.53 13.20 0.12
CA LEU A 237 -19.80 13.12 0.84
C LEU A 237 -19.93 14.23 1.90
N ALA A 238 -18.84 14.53 2.60
CA ALA A 238 -18.82 15.62 3.59
C ALA A 238 -18.94 17.01 2.92
N ALA A 239 -18.29 17.22 1.77
CA ALA A 239 -18.41 18.44 1.00
C ALA A 239 -19.83 18.65 0.46
N GLU A 240 -20.46 17.59 -0.07
CA GLU A 240 -21.87 17.61 -0.48
C GLU A 240 -22.78 17.96 0.69
N ALA A 241 -22.56 17.37 1.86
CA ALA A 241 -23.33 17.67 3.06
C ALA A 241 -23.13 19.12 3.54
N ALA A 242 -21.91 19.65 3.46
CA ALA A 242 -21.62 21.05 3.77
C ALA A 242 -22.26 22.01 2.76
N ALA A 243 -22.31 21.64 1.48
CA ALA A 243 -22.93 22.43 0.41
C ALA A 243 -24.45 22.56 0.55
N LEU A 244 -25.11 21.61 1.23
CA LEU A 244 -26.53 21.73 1.56
C LEU A 244 -26.81 22.89 2.52
N GLY A 245 -25.83 23.36 3.30
CA GLY A 245 -25.95 24.52 4.16
C GLY A 245 -26.28 24.21 5.62
N ASN A 246 -26.81 25.19 6.36
CA ASN A 246 -27.05 25.06 7.79
C ASN A 246 -28.36 24.28 8.08
N PRO A 247 -28.34 23.15 8.80
CA PRO A 247 -29.56 22.43 9.16
C PRO A 247 -30.60 23.28 9.89
N ALA A 248 -30.19 24.29 10.68
CA ALA A 248 -31.11 25.21 11.33
C ALA A 248 -31.91 26.09 10.34
N GLU A 249 -31.43 26.24 9.10
CA GLU A 249 -32.20 26.90 8.04
C GLU A 249 -33.33 26.01 7.53
N PHE A 250 -33.05 24.72 7.29
CA PHE A 250 -34.07 23.76 6.89
C PHE A 250 -35.11 23.52 7.99
N GLU A 251 -34.68 23.45 9.25
CA GLU A 251 -35.60 23.37 10.39
C GLU A 251 -36.52 24.59 10.46
N ARG A 252 -36.01 25.81 10.24
CA ARG A 252 -36.83 27.02 10.15
C ARG A 252 -37.81 26.97 8.98
N ARG A 253 -37.37 26.51 7.81
CA ARG A 253 -38.24 26.30 6.63
C ARG A 253 -39.35 25.31 6.92
N LEU A 254 -39.04 24.20 7.60
CA LEU A 254 -40.02 23.17 7.98
C LEU A 254 -40.97 23.63 9.09
N ALA A 255 -40.51 24.48 10.00
CA ALA A 255 -41.38 25.11 11.00
C ALA A 255 -42.39 26.07 10.35
N ALA A 256 -41.97 26.81 9.32
CA ALA A 256 -42.84 27.70 8.56
C ALA A 256 -43.75 26.95 7.56
N ASN A 257 -43.23 25.89 6.93
CA ASN A 257 -43.95 25.06 5.98
C ASN A 257 -43.64 23.56 6.21
N PRO A 258 -44.46 22.87 7.02
CA PRO A 258 -44.28 21.43 7.26
C PRO A 258 -44.46 20.53 6.03
N ALA A 259 -44.94 21.06 4.89
CA ALA A 259 -45.09 20.34 3.64
C ALA A 259 -43.93 20.60 2.65
N ASP A 260 -42.87 21.31 3.05
CA ASP A 260 -41.67 21.49 2.23
C ASP A 260 -40.84 20.19 2.18
N HIS A 261 -41.21 19.30 1.25
CA HIS A 261 -40.56 18.00 1.08
C HIS A 261 -39.09 18.12 0.65
N GLN A 262 -38.74 19.14 -0.13
CA GLN A 262 -37.35 19.39 -0.52
C GLN A 262 -36.50 19.74 0.70
N ALA A 263 -36.94 20.70 1.53
CA ALA A 263 -36.23 21.06 2.75
C ALA A 263 -36.08 19.86 3.71
N ARG A 264 -37.10 19.00 3.77
CA ARG A 264 -37.06 17.78 4.60
C ARG A 264 -36.07 16.76 4.06
N PHE A 265 -35.96 16.62 2.74
CA PHE A 265 -34.98 15.74 2.09
C PHE A 265 -33.55 16.24 2.33
N ASP A 266 -33.31 17.53 2.11
CA ASP A 266 -31.99 18.15 2.29
C ASP A 266 -31.53 18.04 3.77
N LEU A 267 -32.43 18.29 4.73
CA LEU A 267 -32.16 18.10 6.15
C LEU A 267 -31.78 16.65 6.48
N ALA A 268 -32.47 15.66 5.88
CA ALA A 268 -32.14 14.25 6.08
C ALA A 268 -30.73 13.91 5.59
N MET A 269 -30.31 14.48 4.47
CA MET A 269 -28.96 14.27 3.92
C MET A 269 -27.89 14.86 4.84
N ILE A 270 -28.12 16.07 5.39
CA ILE A 270 -27.22 16.68 6.38
C ILE A 270 -27.14 15.83 7.65
N GLN A 271 -28.27 15.36 8.17
CA GLN A 271 -28.33 14.53 9.37
C GLN A 271 -27.59 13.19 9.16
N ASN A 272 -27.76 12.56 8.01
CA ASN A 272 -27.04 11.34 7.66
C ASN A 272 -25.52 11.57 7.67
N ALA A 273 -25.04 12.66 7.06
CA ALA A 273 -23.62 12.99 7.03
C ALA A 273 -23.03 13.23 8.43
N ARG A 274 -23.84 13.70 9.38
CA ARG A 274 -23.46 13.89 10.79
C ARG A 274 -23.55 12.62 11.64
N GLY A 275 -24.02 11.51 11.07
CA GLY A 275 -24.23 10.25 11.79
C GLY A 275 -25.59 10.14 12.50
N ASP A 276 -26.48 11.13 12.36
CA ASP A 276 -27.83 11.12 12.93
C ASP A 276 -28.80 10.28 12.08
N ARG A 277 -28.48 9.00 11.91
CA ARG A 277 -29.15 8.06 10.99
C ARG A 277 -30.66 7.95 11.23
N ASN A 278 -31.07 7.91 12.50
CA ASN A 278 -32.49 7.84 12.87
C ASN A 278 -33.27 9.08 12.42
N ALA A 279 -32.72 10.28 12.66
CA ALA A 279 -33.37 11.53 12.27
C ALA A 279 -33.45 11.66 10.74
N ALA A 280 -32.39 11.27 10.04
CA ALA A 280 -32.36 11.22 8.57
C ALA A 280 -33.47 10.31 8.01
N ALA A 281 -33.56 9.08 8.53
CA ALA A 281 -34.58 8.14 8.10
C ALA A 281 -36.01 8.62 8.39
N ASP A 282 -36.26 9.22 9.56
CA ASP A 282 -37.58 9.73 9.93
C ASP A 282 -38.02 10.91 9.05
N ASN A 283 -37.10 11.78 8.64
CA ASN A 283 -37.39 12.85 7.70
C ASN A 283 -37.78 12.31 6.32
N LEU A 284 -37.06 11.32 5.78
CA LEU A 284 -37.40 10.70 4.49
C LEU A 284 -38.73 9.91 4.55
N LEU A 285 -38.96 9.17 5.64
CA LEU A 285 -40.23 8.45 5.86
C LEU A 285 -41.43 9.41 5.94
N SER A 286 -41.23 10.59 6.51
CA SER A 286 -42.26 11.62 6.58
C SER A 286 -42.61 12.18 5.20
N ILE A 287 -41.67 12.23 4.25
CA ILE A 287 -41.96 12.53 2.85
C ILE A 287 -42.79 11.39 2.24
N VAL A 288 -42.33 10.14 2.35
CA VAL A 288 -43.05 8.96 1.80
C VAL A 288 -44.48 8.83 2.33
N LYS A 289 -44.70 9.17 3.60
CA LYS A 289 -46.05 9.18 4.22
C LYS A 289 -46.96 10.24 3.60
N ALA A 290 -46.42 11.41 3.26
CA ALA A 290 -47.20 12.54 2.76
C ALA A 290 -47.40 12.49 1.23
N ASP A 291 -46.35 12.18 0.48
CA ASP A 291 -46.35 12.03 -0.97
C ASP A 291 -45.37 10.91 -1.36
N ARG A 292 -45.93 9.74 -1.71
CA ARG A 292 -45.16 8.55 -2.09
C ARG A 292 -44.38 8.77 -3.38
N SER A 293 -44.93 9.56 -4.31
CA SER A 293 -44.40 9.81 -5.66
C SER A 293 -43.45 11.00 -5.75
N TRP A 294 -43.22 11.72 -4.64
CA TRP A 294 -42.42 12.92 -4.63
C TRP A 294 -41.04 12.68 -5.26
N ASN A 295 -40.72 13.49 -6.28
CA ASN A 295 -39.46 13.44 -7.03
C ASN A 295 -39.13 12.03 -7.57
N ASP A 296 -40.09 11.42 -8.29
CA ASP A 296 -39.96 10.07 -8.87
C ASP A 296 -39.59 9.00 -7.84
N ASP A 297 -40.35 8.96 -6.73
CA ASP A 297 -40.07 8.11 -5.56
C ASP A 297 -38.72 8.42 -4.87
N GLY A 298 -38.19 9.63 -5.04
CA GLY A 298 -36.85 10.03 -4.61
C GLY A 298 -36.57 9.81 -3.13
N ALA A 299 -37.55 10.05 -2.25
CA ALA A 299 -37.40 9.81 -0.81
C ALA A 299 -37.28 8.31 -0.48
N ARG A 300 -38.05 7.44 -1.17
CA ARG A 300 -37.96 5.99 -1.01
C ARG A 300 -36.64 5.46 -1.56
N ALA A 301 -36.26 5.91 -2.75
CA ALA A 301 -34.99 5.53 -3.37
C ALA A 301 -33.79 5.90 -2.47
N GLN A 302 -33.81 7.08 -1.86
CA GLN A 302 -32.76 7.50 -0.95
C GLN A 302 -32.70 6.66 0.33
N LEU A 303 -33.86 6.32 0.94
CA LEU A 303 -33.90 5.41 2.10
C LEU A 303 -33.23 4.07 1.80
N LEU A 304 -33.48 3.49 0.63
CA LEU A 304 -32.87 2.21 0.24
C LEU A 304 -31.35 2.32 0.10
N LYS A 305 -30.85 3.40 -0.52
CA LYS A 305 -29.41 3.68 -0.61
C LYS A 305 -28.77 3.83 0.77
N LEU A 306 -29.44 4.52 1.70
CA LEU A 306 -28.96 4.67 3.06
C LEU A 306 -28.90 3.33 3.80
N PHE A 307 -29.88 2.45 3.62
CA PHE A 307 -29.84 1.11 4.22
C PHE A 307 -28.67 0.28 3.72
N GLU A 308 -28.36 0.35 2.42
CA GLU A 308 -27.18 -0.31 1.85
C GLU A 308 -25.88 0.25 2.44
N ALA A 309 -25.78 1.57 2.57
CA ALA A 309 -24.61 2.25 3.13
C ALA A 309 -24.40 1.97 4.62
N TRP A 310 -25.46 1.93 5.42
CA TRP A 310 -25.38 1.65 6.87
C TRP A 310 -25.28 0.15 7.18
N GLY A 311 -25.75 -0.70 6.27
CA GLY A 311 -25.83 -2.14 6.43
C GLY A 311 -27.22 -2.63 6.85
N MET A 312 -27.57 -3.85 6.42
CA MET A 312 -28.91 -4.43 6.61
C MET A 312 -29.25 -4.79 8.06
N THR A 313 -28.24 -4.93 8.92
CA THR A 313 -28.38 -5.26 10.34
C THR A 313 -28.23 -4.04 11.26
N ASP A 314 -28.00 -2.86 10.70
CA ASP A 314 -27.95 -1.60 11.46
C ASP A 314 -29.31 -1.30 12.13
N GLU A 315 -29.27 -0.76 13.35
CA GLU A 315 -30.46 -0.52 14.14
C GLU A 315 -31.41 0.50 13.48
N ALA A 316 -30.85 1.58 12.91
CA ALA A 316 -31.63 2.59 12.20
C ALA A 316 -32.24 2.01 10.92
N THR A 317 -31.48 1.19 10.19
CA THR A 317 -32.00 0.43 9.03
C THR A 317 -33.20 -0.46 9.43
N LEU A 318 -33.08 -1.26 10.50
CA LEU A 318 -34.13 -2.15 10.96
C LEU A 318 -35.39 -1.40 11.42
N ALA A 319 -35.21 -0.28 12.13
CA ALA A 319 -36.32 0.56 12.57
C ALA A 319 -37.04 1.22 11.37
N ALA A 320 -36.28 1.82 10.45
CA ALA A 320 -36.82 2.53 9.30
C ALA A 320 -37.51 1.59 8.30
N ARG A 321 -36.97 0.39 8.04
CA ARG A 321 -37.61 -0.62 7.17
C ARG A 321 -38.98 -1.06 7.68
N ARG A 322 -39.13 -1.25 9.00
CA ARG A 322 -40.43 -1.58 9.62
C ARG A 322 -41.45 -0.46 9.40
N LYS A 323 -41.05 0.79 9.62
CA LYS A 323 -41.89 1.97 9.38
C LYS A 323 -42.27 2.10 7.90
N LEU A 324 -41.31 1.94 6.98
CA LEU A 324 -41.54 2.02 5.53
C LEU A 324 -42.53 0.93 5.06
N SER A 325 -42.35 -0.31 5.51
CA SER A 325 -43.27 -1.41 5.18
C SER A 325 -44.70 -1.09 5.60
N SER A 326 -44.89 -0.64 6.85
CA SER A 326 -46.20 -0.21 7.34
C SER A 326 -46.81 0.89 6.46
N LEU A 327 -46.02 1.89 6.07
CA LEU A 327 -46.49 2.99 5.22
C LEU A 327 -46.83 2.59 3.78
N LEU A 328 -46.26 1.51 3.24
CA LEU A 328 -46.50 1.06 1.87
C LEU A 328 -47.67 0.08 1.76
N PHE A 329 -47.94 -0.68 2.82
CA PHE A 329 -48.97 -1.71 2.86
C PHE A 329 -50.19 -1.34 3.73
N SER A 330 -50.24 -0.13 4.27
CA SER A 330 -51.45 0.56 4.79
C SER A 330 -52.16 1.31 3.68
#